data_AF-A0A945T3L0-F1
#
_entry.id   AF-A0A945T3L0-F1
#
_cell.length_a   1.000
_cell.length_b   1.000
_cell.length_c   1.000
_cell.angle_alpha   90.00
_cell.angle_beta   90.00
_cell.angle_gamma   90.00
#
_symmetry.space_group_name_H-M   'P 1'
#
loop_
_entity.id
_entity.type
_entity.pdbx_description
1 polymer ?
#
loop_
_entity_poly.entity_id
_entity_poly.type
_entity_poly.pdbx_seq_one_letter_code
_entity_poly.pdbx_strand_id
1 'polypeptide(L)'
;TRLQLRTATMLKGDAKQKSISDLKEIEDLVESSLNYLRGEEQNEEPQITDFNEMAYTIQSDLAEQQHLFAIHGKARWPYLCQPLQMKRAIQNLINNAFRFADHVELQLLDHDRNLTIEILDNGPGIDTELLDKVTHPYYRADDSRNNQTGGIGLGLAIVREITEAHDGVFTLKNRPEGGLHATISLPR
;
A
#
# COMPACT_ATOMS: atom_id res chain seq x y z
N THR A 1 20.31 -13.88 -8.03
CA THR A 1 20.68 -15.33 -7.98
C THR A 1 21.33 -15.77 -9.29
N ARG A 2 22.16 -16.84 -9.31
CA ARG A 2 22.90 -17.34 -10.51
C ARG A 2 22.07 -17.47 -11.82
N LEU A 3 20.74 -17.57 -11.71
CA LEU A 3 19.78 -17.55 -12.82
C LEU A 3 19.69 -16.20 -13.58
N GLN A 4 19.84 -15.05 -12.90
CA GLN A 4 19.78 -13.71 -13.50
C GLN A 4 20.97 -13.45 -14.46
N LEU A 5 22.16 -13.92 -14.10
CA LEU A 5 23.37 -13.79 -14.94
C LEU A 5 23.29 -14.64 -16.22
N ARG A 6 22.58 -15.77 -16.17
CA ARG A 6 22.48 -16.72 -17.28
C ARG A 6 21.38 -16.36 -18.28
N THR A 7 20.30 -15.74 -17.81
CA THR A 7 19.24 -15.18 -18.68
C THR A 7 19.69 -13.88 -19.36
N ALA A 8 20.43 -13.03 -18.66
CA ALA A 8 20.93 -11.76 -19.20
C ALA A 8 21.97 -11.91 -20.34
N THR A 9 22.59 -13.10 -20.48
CA THR A 9 23.65 -13.39 -21.45
C THR A 9 23.15 -14.11 -22.71
N MET A 10 21.93 -14.66 -22.72
CA MET A 10 21.40 -15.47 -23.84
C MET A 10 20.28 -14.79 -24.67
N LEU A 11 19.71 -13.66 -24.22
CA LEU A 11 18.60 -12.98 -24.89
C LEU A 11 19.01 -11.57 -25.37
N LYS A 12 18.68 -11.22 -26.62
CA LYS A 12 18.88 -9.87 -27.19
C LYS A 12 17.52 -9.20 -27.44
N GLY A 13 17.46 -7.87 -27.26
CA GLY A 13 16.28 -7.04 -27.55
C GLY A 13 15.13 -7.19 -26.54
N ASP A 14 13.91 -6.92 -26.99
CA ASP A 14 12.65 -6.91 -26.19
C ASP A 14 12.43 -8.18 -25.37
N ALA A 15 12.92 -9.33 -25.82
CA ALA A 15 12.82 -10.60 -25.11
C ALA A 15 13.59 -10.60 -23.77
N LYS A 16 14.73 -9.92 -23.69
CA LYS A 16 15.51 -9.78 -22.44
C LYS A 16 14.78 -8.86 -21.46
N GLN A 17 14.23 -7.75 -21.95
CA GLN A 17 13.48 -6.80 -21.13
C GLN A 17 12.20 -7.46 -20.58
N LYS A 18 11.51 -8.23 -21.42
CA LYS A 18 10.33 -9.00 -21.03
C LYS A 18 10.66 -10.06 -19.97
N SER A 19 11.72 -10.86 -20.16
CA SER A 19 12.11 -11.85 -19.14
C SER A 19 12.59 -11.24 -17.82
N ILE A 20 13.20 -10.05 -17.84
CA ILE A 20 13.55 -9.32 -16.61
C ILE A 20 12.28 -8.81 -15.91
N SER A 21 11.31 -8.31 -16.67
CA SER A 21 10.00 -7.90 -16.15
C SER A 21 9.25 -9.08 -15.53
N ASP A 22 9.17 -10.21 -16.24
CA ASP A 22 8.50 -11.42 -15.76
C ASP A 22 9.17 -11.97 -14.49
N LEU A 23 10.51 -11.90 -14.40
CA LEU A 23 11.23 -12.30 -13.18
C LEU A 23 10.97 -11.37 -12.00
N LYS A 24 10.90 -10.07 -12.24
CA LYS A 24 10.54 -9.09 -11.21
C LYS A 24 9.12 -9.30 -10.72
N GLU A 25 8.20 -9.60 -11.63
CA GLU A 25 6.80 -9.93 -11.29
C GLU A 25 6.73 -11.21 -10.45
N ILE A 26 7.52 -12.24 -10.78
CA ILE A 26 7.63 -13.47 -9.96
C ILE A 26 8.26 -13.19 -8.59
N GLU A 27 9.28 -12.33 -8.50
CA GLU A 27 9.88 -11.92 -7.24
C GLU A 27 8.86 -11.17 -6.36
N ASP A 28 8.15 -10.19 -6.93
CA ASP A 28 7.07 -9.45 -6.25
C ASP A 28 5.92 -10.39 -5.83
N LEU A 29 5.60 -11.40 -6.66
CA LEU A 29 4.62 -12.44 -6.39
C LEU A 29 5.00 -13.27 -5.16
N VAL A 30 6.25 -13.76 -5.15
CA VAL A 30 6.79 -14.56 -4.06
C VAL A 30 6.90 -13.72 -2.79
N GLU A 31 7.40 -12.49 -2.87
CA GLU A 31 7.57 -11.62 -1.72
C GLU A 31 6.23 -11.25 -1.08
N SER A 32 5.24 -10.81 -1.86
CA SER A 32 3.95 -10.46 -1.27
C SER A 32 3.17 -11.70 -0.79
N SER A 33 3.31 -12.86 -1.45
CA SER A 33 2.71 -14.11 -0.98
C SER A 33 3.40 -14.62 0.30
N LEU A 34 4.72 -14.49 0.38
CA LEU A 34 5.47 -14.78 1.60
C LEU A 34 5.13 -13.77 2.69
N ASN A 35 4.89 -12.50 2.39
CA ASN A 35 4.45 -11.51 3.38
C ASN A 35 3.01 -11.75 3.83
N TYR A 36 2.15 -12.28 2.96
CA TYR A 36 0.81 -12.73 3.32
C TYR A 36 0.84 -14.01 4.18
N LEU A 37 1.71 -14.98 3.86
CA LEU A 37 1.80 -16.27 4.54
C LEU A 37 2.70 -16.27 5.79
N ARG A 38 3.72 -15.40 5.85
CA ARG A 38 4.48 -15.11 7.07
C ARG A 38 3.57 -14.30 7.97
N GLY A 39 2.68 -15.00 8.66
CA GLY A 39 2.01 -14.52 9.87
C GLY A 39 2.98 -14.28 11.03
N GLU A 40 4.24 -13.89 10.78
CA GLU A 40 5.16 -13.45 11.85
C GLU A 40 4.64 -12.17 12.52
N GLU A 41 3.86 -11.35 11.81
CA GLU A 41 3.13 -10.19 12.35
C GLU A 41 1.81 -10.57 13.04
N GLN A 42 1.25 -11.76 12.82
CA GLN A 42 -0.02 -12.18 13.47
C GLN A 42 0.15 -12.37 14.99
N ASN A 43 1.37 -12.60 15.46
CA ASN A 43 1.71 -12.69 16.89
C ASN A 43 2.37 -11.40 17.41
N GLU A 44 2.24 -10.28 16.70
CA GLU A 44 2.68 -8.99 17.20
C GLU A 44 1.85 -8.58 18.42
N GLU A 45 2.53 -8.35 19.55
CA GLU A 45 1.91 -7.84 20.76
C GLU A 45 1.52 -6.36 20.59
N PRO A 46 0.34 -5.93 21.06
CA PRO A 46 -0.05 -4.52 21.03
C PRO A 46 0.93 -3.63 21.81
N GLN A 47 1.27 -2.48 21.24
CA GLN A 47 2.15 -1.47 21.82
C GLN A 47 1.56 -0.06 21.67
N ILE A 48 1.85 0.78 22.65
CA ILE A 48 1.52 2.21 22.59
C ILE A 48 2.41 2.84 21.53
N THR A 49 1.80 3.27 20.44
CA THR A 49 2.48 3.70 19.22
C THR A 49 2.17 5.16 18.91
N ASP A 50 3.21 5.96 18.60
CA ASP A 50 3.05 7.31 18.09
C ASP A 50 2.94 7.28 16.55
N PHE A 51 1.75 7.56 16.04
CA PHE A 51 1.48 7.58 14.60
C PHE A 51 2.19 8.73 13.87
N ASN A 52 2.59 9.80 14.57
CA ASN A 52 3.39 10.86 13.97
C ASN A 52 4.80 10.35 13.68
N GLU A 53 5.43 9.67 14.64
CA GLU A 53 6.76 9.07 14.44
C GLU A 53 6.72 8.00 13.35
N MET A 54 5.66 7.18 13.32
CA MET A 54 5.46 6.19 12.25
C MET A 54 5.37 6.87 10.88
N ALA A 55 4.56 7.93 10.75
CA ALA A 55 4.42 8.66 9.48
C ALA A 55 5.75 9.28 9.03
N TYR A 56 6.51 9.90 9.93
CA TYR A 56 7.84 10.44 9.61
C TYR A 56 8.84 9.36 9.24
N THR A 57 8.80 8.21 9.91
CA THR A 57 9.63 7.06 9.55
C THR A 57 9.33 6.62 8.11
N ILE A 58 8.05 6.47 7.76
CA ILE A 58 7.62 6.11 6.41
C ILE A 58 8.06 7.16 5.38
N GLN A 59 7.91 8.46 5.68
CA GLN A 59 8.38 9.53 4.80
C GLN A 59 9.89 9.47 4.58
N SER A 60 10.67 9.20 5.64
CA SER A 60 12.12 9.03 5.54
C SER A 60 12.51 7.84 4.66
N ASP A 61 11.81 6.71 4.81
CA ASP A 61 12.01 5.50 4.00
C ASP A 61 11.73 5.77 2.50
N LEU A 62 10.80 6.70 2.20
CA LEU A 62 10.40 7.07 0.84
C LEU A 62 11.23 8.22 0.24
N ALA A 63 11.99 8.96 1.03
CA ALA A 63 12.75 10.13 0.59
C ALA A 63 13.85 9.77 -0.44
N GLU A 64 14.23 8.50 -0.55
CA GLU A 64 15.14 8.00 -1.58
C GLU A 64 14.48 7.93 -2.97
N GLN A 65 13.14 8.07 -3.05
CA GLN A 65 12.36 8.01 -4.29
C GLN A 65 11.98 9.43 -4.78
N GLN A 66 11.88 9.63 -6.10
CA GLN A 66 11.60 10.94 -6.71
C GLN A 66 10.14 11.42 -6.58
N HIS A 67 9.38 10.89 -5.63
CA HIS A 67 7.95 11.17 -5.49
C HIS A 67 7.67 12.31 -4.48
N LEU A 68 6.58 13.05 -4.70
CA LEU A 68 6.13 14.08 -3.78
C LEU A 68 5.25 13.45 -2.70
N PHE A 69 5.76 13.37 -1.48
CA PHE A 69 5.05 12.85 -0.31
C PHE A 69 4.90 13.91 0.78
N ALA A 70 3.67 14.31 1.08
CA ALA A 70 3.38 15.28 2.13
C ALA A 70 2.64 14.62 3.31
N ILE A 71 2.97 15.07 4.53
CA ILE A 71 2.24 14.70 5.74
C ILE A 71 1.49 15.92 6.25
N HIS A 72 0.21 15.75 6.54
CA HIS A 72 -0.65 16.77 7.12
C HIS A 72 -1.33 16.26 8.40
N GLY A 73 -1.76 17.21 9.25
CA GLY A 73 -2.38 16.87 10.53
C GLY A 73 -1.39 16.26 11.52
N LYS A 74 -1.94 15.65 12.58
CA LYS A 74 -1.17 14.94 13.62
C LYS A 74 -2.10 14.09 14.48
N ALA A 75 -1.60 12.95 14.93
CA ALA A 75 -2.17 12.24 16.07
C ALA A 75 -1.85 13.05 17.35
N ARG A 76 -2.87 13.41 18.12
CA ARG A 76 -2.71 14.07 19.42
C ARG A 76 -2.14 13.09 20.42
N TRP A 77 -2.74 11.90 20.52
CA TRP A 77 -2.36 10.88 21.50
C TRP A 77 -1.84 9.60 20.83
N PRO A 78 -0.86 8.92 21.44
CA PRO A 78 -0.49 7.57 21.05
C PRO A 78 -1.70 6.62 21.05
N TYR A 79 -1.59 5.54 20.31
CA TYR A 79 -2.65 4.56 20.12
C TYR A 79 -2.13 3.15 20.38
N LEU A 80 -2.92 2.30 21.03
CA LEU A 80 -2.56 0.92 21.32
C LEU A 80 -2.89 0.04 20.11
N CYS A 81 -1.87 -0.41 19.37
CA CYS A 81 -2.03 -1.21 18.17
C CYS A 81 -0.85 -2.16 17.98
N GLN A 82 -0.90 -2.97 16.93
CA GLN A 82 0.26 -3.70 16.40
C GLN A 82 1.04 -2.79 15.41
N PRO A 83 2.14 -2.13 15.83
CA PRO A 83 2.81 -1.12 15.02
C PRO A 83 3.35 -1.61 13.67
N LEU A 84 3.88 -2.84 13.58
CA LEU A 84 4.37 -3.39 12.30
C LEU A 84 3.21 -3.63 11.33
N GLN A 85 2.13 -4.24 11.81
CA GLN A 85 0.91 -4.40 11.01
C GLN A 85 0.39 -3.05 10.52
N MET A 86 0.28 -2.05 11.40
CA MET A 86 -0.24 -0.75 11.02
C MET A 86 0.69 -0.01 10.03
N LYS A 87 2.01 -0.07 10.25
CA LYS A 87 3.00 0.47 9.31
C LYS A 87 2.82 -0.18 7.93
N ARG A 88 2.63 -1.50 7.88
CA ARG A 88 2.40 -2.26 6.65
C ARG A 88 1.11 -1.85 5.95
N ALA A 89 0.00 -1.65 6.66
CA ALA A 89 -1.24 -1.16 6.07
C ALA A 89 -1.03 0.21 5.42
N ILE A 90 -0.41 1.15 6.12
CA ILE A 90 -0.14 2.50 5.61
C ILE A 90 0.79 2.45 4.38
N GLN A 91 1.87 1.65 4.45
CA GLN A 91 2.79 1.46 3.32
C GLN A 91 2.10 0.84 2.10
N ASN A 92 1.19 -0.10 2.29
CA ASN A 92 0.42 -0.68 1.18
C ASN A 92 -0.44 0.36 0.47
N LEU A 93 -1.08 1.27 1.22
CA LEU A 93 -1.86 2.36 0.64
C LEU A 93 -0.96 3.35 -0.12
N ILE A 94 0.15 3.77 0.48
CA ILE A 94 1.09 4.71 -0.15
C ILE A 94 1.72 4.10 -1.41
N ASN A 95 2.16 2.85 -1.35
CA ASN A 95 2.71 2.15 -2.51
C ASN A 95 1.66 1.97 -3.61
N ASN A 96 0.39 1.75 -3.25
CA ASN A 96 -0.69 1.70 -4.23
C ASN A 96 -0.91 3.07 -4.88
N ALA A 97 -0.86 4.14 -4.11
CA ALA A 97 -1.00 5.50 -4.61
C ALA A 97 0.14 5.87 -5.59
N PHE A 98 1.41 5.66 -5.21
CA PHE A 98 2.56 5.98 -6.07
C PHE A 98 2.67 5.16 -7.36
N ARG A 99 1.92 4.06 -7.49
CA ARG A 99 1.84 3.33 -8.77
C ARG A 99 1.07 4.09 -9.84
N PHE A 100 0.17 4.98 -9.44
CA PHE A 100 -0.75 5.66 -10.35
C PHE A 100 -0.71 7.18 -10.25
N ALA A 101 0.06 7.73 -9.31
CA ALA A 101 0.10 9.14 -8.95
C ALA A 101 1.53 9.60 -8.66
N ASP A 102 1.82 10.86 -8.95
CA ASP A 102 3.12 11.48 -8.64
C ASP A 102 3.12 12.20 -7.28
N HIS A 103 1.93 12.56 -6.79
CA HIS A 103 1.72 13.29 -5.54
C HIS A 103 0.80 12.50 -4.62
N VAL A 104 1.27 12.24 -3.41
CA VAL A 104 0.54 11.51 -2.38
C VAL A 104 0.62 12.26 -1.06
N GLU A 105 -0.51 12.33 -0.38
CA GLU A 105 -0.67 12.97 0.91
C GLU A 105 -1.09 11.94 1.96
N LEU A 106 -0.43 11.95 3.10
CA LEU A 106 -0.90 11.27 4.31
C LEU A 106 -1.45 12.32 5.27
N GLN A 107 -2.72 12.16 5.67
CA GLN A 107 -3.35 13.02 6.67
C GLN A 107 -3.68 12.23 7.93
N LEU A 108 -3.28 12.77 9.09
CA LEU A 108 -3.67 12.26 10.40
C LEU A 108 -4.71 13.20 11.03
N LEU A 109 -5.95 12.72 11.14
CA LEU A 109 -7.06 13.43 11.75
C LEU A 109 -7.42 12.73 13.06
N ASP A 110 -7.14 13.40 14.17
CA ASP A 110 -7.39 12.85 15.50
C ASP A 110 -8.55 13.55 16.20
N HIS A 111 -9.65 12.81 16.33
CA HIS A 111 -10.88 13.22 16.98
C HIS A 111 -11.06 12.48 18.30
N ASP A 112 -12.01 12.91 19.12
CA ASP A 112 -12.23 12.33 20.45
C ASP A 112 -12.63 10.85 20.42
N ARG A 113 -13.23 10.37 19.31
CA ARG A 113 -13.75 9.00 19.17
C ARG A 113 -12.96 8.11 18.22
N ASN A 114 -12.14 8.70 17.36
CA ASN A 114 -11.41 7.97 16.35
C ASN A 114 -10.14 8.68 15.91
N LEU A 115 -9.13 7.88 15.64
CA LEU A 115 -7.95 8.27 14.88
C LEU A 115 -8.18 7.89 13.42
N THR A 116 -8.17 8.88 12.54
CA THR A 116 -8.36 8.66 11.10
C THR A 116 -7.05 8.91 10.36
N ILE A 117 -6.69 7.96 9.51
CA ILE A 117 -5.51 7.99 8.65
C ILE A 117 -6.00 8.00 7.22
N GLU A 118 -5.72 9.08 6.49
CA GLU A 118 -6.16 9.28 5.13
C GLU A 118 -4.95 9.29 4.20
N ILE A 119 -5.01 8.50 3.13
CA ILE A 119 -4.05 8.55 2.02
C ILE A 119 -4.79 9.07 0.81
N LEU A 120 -4.34 10.22 0.30
CA LEU A 120 -4.92 10.86 -0.87
C LEU A 120 -3.89 10.93 -1.98
N ASP A 121 -4.31 10.64 -3.21
CA ASP A 121 -3.44 10.73 -4.38
C ASP A 121 -4.05 11.60 -5.47
N ASN A 122 -3.25 11.94 -6.48
CA ASN A 122 -3.67 12.67 -7.68
C ASN A 122 -3.72 11.80 -8.94
N GLY A 123 -3.91 10.49 -8.77
CA GLY A 123 -3.98 9.53 -9.87
C GLY A 123 -5.30 9.61 -10.67
N PRO A 124 -5.55 8.65 -11.56
CA PRO A 124 -6.76 8.64 -12.40
C PRO A 124 -8.04 8.26 -11.64
N GLY A 125 -7.93 7.75 -10.39
CA GLY A 125 -9.05 7.15 -9.67
C GLY A 125 -9.35 5.71 -10.14
N ILE A 126 -10.47 5.17 -9.68
CA ILE A 126 -10.97 3.82 -10.04
C ILE A 126 -12.41 3.96 -10.54
N ASP A 127 -12.83 3.17 -11.53
CA ASP A 127 -14.24 3.14 -11.94
C ASP A 127 -15.13 2.81 -10.72
N THR A 128 -16.19 3.58 -10.53
CA THR A 128 -17.13 3.42 -9.40
C THR A 128 -17.70 2.00 -9.29
N GLU A 129 -17.88 1.29 -10.40
CA GLU A 129 -18.37 -0.11 -10.39
C GLU A 129 -17.32 -1.12 -9.90
N LEU A 130 -16.06 -0.70 -9.83
CA LEU A 130 -14.91 -1.51 -9.45
C LEU A 130 -14.43 -1.22 -8.02
N LEU A 131 -14.84 -0.10 -7.40
CA LEU A 131 -14.41 0.31 -6.05
C LEU A 131 -14.65 -0.79 -5.00
N ASP A 132 -15.83 -1.42 -5.01
CA ASP A 132 -16.14 -2.51 -4.07
C ASP A 132 -15.36 -3.79 -4.38
N LYS A 133 -14.94 -3.97 -5.63
CA LYS A 133 -14.25 -5.18 -6.08
C LYS A 133 -12.75 -5.11 -5.80
N VAL A 134 -12.11 -3.95 -5.95
CA VAL A 134 -10.67 -3.76 -5.71
C VAL A 134 -10.23 -3.97 -4.27
N THR A 135 -11.18 -3.93 -3.32
CA THR A 135 -10.91 -4.25 -1.92
C THR A 135 -10.95 -5.76 -1.64
N HIS A 136 -11.31 -6.60 -2.62
CA HIS A 136 -11.29 -8.06 -2.48
C HIS A 136 -9.89 -8.62 -2.79
N PRO A 137 -9.44 -9.66 -2.05
CA PRO A 137 -8.17 -10.32 -2.32
C PRO A 137 -8.06 -10.80 -3.78
N TYR A 138 -6.89 -10.62 -4.39
CA TYR A 138 -6.56 -11.04 -5.76
C TYR A 138 -7.33 -10.33 -6.87
N TYR A 139 -8.20 -9.37 -6.55
CA TYR A 139 -8.92 -8.63 -7.56
C TYR A 139 -8.01 -7.59 -8.23
N ARG A 140 -8.02 -7.57 -9.56
CA ARG A 140 -7.39 -6.54 -10.38
C ARG A 140 -8.46 -5.96 -11.31
N ALA A 141 -8.51 -4.63 -11.38
CA ALA A 141 -9.44 -3.91 -12.26
C ALA A 141 -9.10 -4.10 -13.76
N ASP A 142 -7.84 -4.43 -14.08
CA ASP A 142 -7.36 -4.61 -15.45
C ASP A 142 -7.23 -6.07 -15.87
N ASP A 143 -8.01 -6.44 -16.89
CA ASP A 143 -7.78 -7.59 -17.79
C ASP A 143 -6.98 -7.19 -19.05
N SER A 144 -6.60 -5.90 -19.19
CA SER A 144 -5.97 -5.38 -20.40
C SER A 144 -4.44 -5.25 -20.29
N ARG A 145 -3.74 -6.27 -20.79
CA ARG A 145 -2.57 -6.19 -21.70
C ARG A 145 -1.48 -5.11 -21.50
N ASN A 146 -1.28 -4.56 -20.32
CA ASN A 146 -0.08 -3.78 -19.99
C ASN A 146 0.64 -4.41 -18.79
N ASN A 147 1.43 -5.44 -19.10
CA ASN A 147 2.25 -6.28 -18.24
C ASN A 147 3.41 -5.53 -17.54
N GLN A 148 3.26 -4.25 -17.19
CA GLN A 148 4.37 -3.43 -16.72
C GLN A 148 4.15 -2.73 -15.36
N THR A 149 2.93 -2.70 -14.82
CA THR A 149 2.61 -1.90 -13.62
C THR A 149 1.96 -2.65 -12.45
N GLY A 150 1.59 -3.92 -12.60
CA GLY A 150 0.56 -4.53 -11.74
C GLY A 150 1.05 -5.49 -10.66
N GLY A 151 1.01 -5.07 -9.40
CA GLY A 151 1.11 -6.01 -8.27
C GLY A 151 -0.13 -6.93 -8.12
N ILE A 152 -0.08 -7.82 -7.12
CA ILE A 152 -0.94 -9.02 -7.00
C ILE A 152 -2.41 -8.74 -6.62
N GLY A 153 -2.78 -7.49 -6.35
CA GLY A 153 -4.14 -7.18 -5.82
C GLY A 153 -4.35 -7.66 -4.37
N LEU A 154 -3.26 -7.80 -3.60
CA LEU A 154 -3.32 -8.12 -2.17
C LEU A 154 -3.22 -6.90 -1.25
N GLY A 155 -2.70 -5.77 -1.76
CA GLY A 155 -2.40 -4.60 -0.92
C GLY A 155 -3.62 -4.08 -0.16
N LEU A 156 -4.74 -3.86 -0.86
CA LEU A 156 -5.98 -3.37 -0.23
C LEU A 156 -6.66 -4.41 0.66
N ALA A 157 -6.51 -5.70 0.34
CA ALA A 157 -7.00 -6.78 1.20
C ALA A 157 -6.25 -6.82 2.54
N ILE A 158 -4.92 -6.67 2.52
CA ILE A 158 -4.09 -6.57 3.73
C ILE A 158 -4.50 -5.35 4.56
N VAL A 159 -4.69 -4.19 3.93
CA VAL A 159 -5.13 -2.98 4.62
C VAL A 159 -6.45 -3.22 5.34
N ARG A 160 -7.41 -3.86 4.65
CA ARG A 160 -8.71 -4.19 5.22
C ARG A 160 -8.59 -5.15 6.39
N GLU A 161 -7.86 -6.24 6.25
CA GLU A 161 -7.65 -7.24 7.31
C GLU A 161 -7.04 -6.60 8.57
N ILE A 162 -5.98 -5.81 8.40
CA ILE A 162 -5.32 -5.13 9.52
C ILE A 162 -6.26 -4.10 10.15
N THR A 163 -7.01 -3.36 9.35
CA THR A 163 -7.98 -2.38 9.88
C THR A 163 -9.08 -3.06 10.69
N GLU A 164 -9.65 -4.14 10.17
CA GLU A 164 -10.69 -4.93 10.85
C GLU A 164 -10.15 -5.58 12.14
N ALA A 165 -8.89 -6.04 12.15
CA ALA A 165 -8.23 -6.58 13.35
C ALA A 165 -8.02 -5.53 14.46
N HIS A 166 -8.07 -4.24 14.13
CA HIS A 166 -8.01 -3.12 15.06
C HIS A 166 -9.39 -2.49 15.35
N ASP A 167 -10.47 -3.23 15.10
CA ASP A 167 -11.87 -2.77 15.23
C ASP A 167 -12.19 -1.51 14.42
N GLY A 168 -11.38 -1.24 13.39
CA GLY A 168 -11.48 -0.07 12.54
C GLY A 168 -12.37 -0.28 11.33
N VAL A 169 -12.51 0.78 10.54
CA VAL A 169 -13.23 0.77 9.27
C VAL A 169 -12.31 1.30 8.17
N PHE A 170 -12.16 0.52 7.10
CA PHE A 170 -11.47 0.92 5.89
C PHE A 170 -12.48 1.33 4.81
N THR A 171 -12.28 2.50 4.19
CA THR A 171 -13.08 2.93 3.04
C THR A 171 -12.20 3.45 1.91
N LEU A 172 -12.64 3.26 0.67
CA LEU A 172 -11.96 3.76 -0.52
C LEU A 172 -12.97 4.51 -1.40
N LYS A 173 -12.64 5.73 -1.81
CA LYS A 173 -13.49 6.58 -2.64
C LYS A 173 -12.68 7.34 -3.68
N ASN A 174 -13.30 7.70 -4.79
CA ASN A 174 -12.71 8.68 -5.71
C ASN A 174 -12.83 10.08 -5.13
N ARG A 175 -11.85 10.92 -5.44
CA ARG A 175 -11.87 12.35 -5.14
C ARG A 175 -12.60 13.12 -6.25
N PRO A 176 -13.36 14.18 -5.92
CA PRO A 176 -14.02 15.03 -6.91
C PRO A 176 -13.07 15.64 -7.96
N GLU A 177 -11.86 15.99 -7.54
CA GLU A 177 -10.80 16.59 -8.36
C GLU A 177 -9.95 15.57 -9.14
N GLY A 178 -10.22 14.26 -8.97
CA GLY A 178 -9.40 13.16 -9.49
C GLY A 178 -8.49 12.55 -8.42
N GLY A 179 -8.18 11.26 -8.58
CA GLY A 179 -7.41 10.46 -7.63
C GLY A 179 -8.26 9.68 -6.64
N LEU A 180 -7.61 8.94 -5.75
CA LEU A 180 -8.26 8.17 -4.69
C LEU A 180 -8.09 8.82 -3.33
N HIS A 181 -9.08 8.56 -2.48
CA HIS A 181 -9.08 8.82 -1.06
C HIS A 181 -9.31 7.50 -0.33
N ALA A 182 -8.24 6.96 0.23
CA ALA A 182 -8.27 5.78 1.09
C ALA A 182 -8.26 6.22 2.56
N THR A 183 -9.17 5.70 3.36
CA THR A 183 -9.37 6.10 4.76
C THR A 183 -9.37 4.88 5.67
N ILE A 184 -8.51 4.90 6.69
CA ILE A 184 -8.55 3.98 7.84
C ILE A 184 -9.05 4.77 9.04
N SER A 185 -10.17 4.35 9.64
CA SER A 185 -10.69 4.95 10.88
C SER A 185 -10.59 3.94 12.02
N LEU A 186 -9.80 4.26 13.04
CA LEU A 186 -9.57 3.43 14.23
C LEU A 186 -10.31 4.00 15.44
N PRO A 187 -11.06 3.20 16.22
CA PRO A 187 -11.78 3.67 17.40
C PRO A 187 -10.84 4.03 18.56
N ARG A 188 -11.13 5.09 19.32
CA ARG A 188 -10.40 5.45 20.54
C ARG A 188 -10.96 4.84 21.81
#